data_AF-A0A813IS35-F1
#
_entry.id   AF-A0A813IS35-F1
#
_cell.length_a   1.000
_cell.length_b   1.000
_cell.length_c   1.000
_cell.angle_alpha   90.00
_cell.angle_beta   90.00
_cell.angle_gamma   90.00
#
_symmetry.space_group_name_H-M   'P 1'
#
loop_
_entity.id
_entity.type
_entity.pdbx_description
1 polymer ?
#
loop_
_entity_poly.entity_id
_entity_poly.type
_entity_poly.pdbx_seq_one_letter_code
_entity_poly.pdbx_strand_id
1 'polypeptide(L)'
;MWEEALPDPLLHAPEPNVFIATDFSLLPADADAGGPQPAAFRRSSVFEGFPVPRERLVPAPRLLGSPAGASSLKLWHLNCAEKFGQPRSEVWLKMTSPYYSLDAKNTRKEVLLELYVWCLEDSLNETLYPASKAKLHCGASSTSYGLSVKGSGFSQKLLKLVEVVLGSLGLEDYCSRAERRFHAQREELLRTFRNAWLKPQVHCSQLRRLLLLPAVVRPEAKTKELEGAGLPEFQSFVRGVLQPIGCEVLASGNTPREELESWAAEVLETRLHPVAQPLVQHDVVRLQPGTAHVFVEDAVDATQSNSAIEVYFQLPGRDGMAWDEGRTRLRVLLDLLEELMYEPLFDDLRTKQQLGYSVGASTRDSHGVLGFSVYVVSAVQRPPVLLQRIEAFLGGFVAHLRSCSAE
;
A
#
# COMPACT_ATOMS: atom_id res chain seq x y z
N MET A 1 -1.08 -43.83 22.73
CA MET A 1 -2.35 -43.21 23.16
C MET A 1 -2.06 -41.74 23.46
N TRP A 2 -2.90 -40.79 23.02
CA TRP A 2 -2.77 -39.40 23.48
C TRP A 2 -3.07 -39.26 24.98
N GLU A 3 -3.79 -40.22 25.56
CA GLU A 3 -4.07 -40.31 27.00
C GLU A 3 -2.82 -40.49 27.87
N GLU A 4 -1.70 -40.94 27.28
CA GLU A 4 -0.42 -41.16 27.98
C GLU A 4 0.59 -40.01 27.74
N ALA A 5 0.17 -38.92 27.11
CA ALA A 5 1.06 -37.81 26.81
C ALA A 5 1.51 -37.12 28.11
N LEU A 6 2.83 -37.11 28.34
CA LEU A 6 3.44 -36.38 29.45
C LEU A 6 3.52 -34.88 29.11
N PRO A 7 3.46 -33.98 30.12
CA PRO A 7 3.68 -32.56 29.90
C PRO A 7 5.05 -32.30 29.26
N ASP A 8 5.07 -31.62 28.12
CA ASP A 8 6.31 -31.17 27.49
C ASP A 8 6.83 -29.93 28.25
N PRO A 9 8.07 -29.95 28.78
CA PRO A 9 8.63 -28.82 29.53
C PRO A 9 8.81 -27.54 28.69
N LEU A 10 8.74 -27.63 27.36
CA LEU A 10 8.73 -26.47 26.46
C LEU A 10 7.37 -25.77 26.41
N LEU A 11 6.30 -26.40 26.87
CA LEU A 11 4.97 -25.80 26.93
C LEU A 11 4.78 -25.10 28.27
N HIS A 12 4.62 -23.78 28.23
CA HIS A 12 4.35 -22.96 29.40
C HIS A 12 3.17 -22.01 29.16
N ALA A 13 2.57 -21.51 30.23
CA ALA A 13 1.61 -20.42 30.15
C ALA A 13 2.34 -19.13 29.70
N PRO A 14 1.67 -18.24 28.94
CA PRO A 14 2.30 -16.99 28.52
C PRO A 14 2.59 -16.09 29.72
N GLU A 15 3.72 -15.40 29.66
CA GLU A 15 4.08 -14.36 30.63
C GLU A 15 3.09 -13.18 30.61
N PRO A 16 3.01 -12.36 31.68
CA PRO A 16 2.19 -11.16 31.71
C PRO A 16 2.47 -10.24 30.52
N ASN A 17 1.39 -9.80 29.86
CA ASN A 17 1.50 -9.02 28.63
C ASN A 17 1.95 -7.57 28.91
N VAL A 18 3.21 -7.27 28.61
CA VAL A 18 3.85 -5.96 28.80
C VAL A 18 3.31 -4.85 27.91
N PHE A 19 2.52 -5.18 26.88
CA PHE A 19 1.96 -4.22 25.93
C PHE A 19 0.58 -3.67 26.34
N ILE A 20 0.00 -4.14 27.44
CA ILE A 20 -1.27 -3.60 27.94
C ILE A 20 -1.08 -2.12 28.28
N ALA A 21 -1.82 -1.26 27.57
CA ALA A 21 -1.82 0.18 27.82
C ALA A 21 -2.52 0.49 29.15
N THR A 22 -1.95 1.42 29.91
CA THR A 22 -2.46 1.89 31.20
C THR A 22 -2.76 3.39 31.20
N ASP A 23 -2.18 4.13 30.25
CA ASP A 23 -2.46 5.55 30.04
C ASP A 23 -3.35 5.73 28.81
N PHE A 24 -4.49 6.38 29.04
CA PHE A 24 -5.50 6.69 28.05
C PHE A 24 -5.80 8.19 27.98
N SER A 25 -4.91 9.02 28.54
CA SER A 25 -5.00 10.48 28.45
C SER A 25 -4.94 10.93 27.00
N LEU A 26 -5.68 12.00 26.70
CA LEU A 26 -5.72 12.61 25.38
C LEU A 26 -4.88 13.88 25.40
N LEU A 27 -4.02 14.02 24.39
CA LEU A 27 -3.32 15.26 24.14
C LEU A 27 -4.31 16.34 23.73
N PRO A 28 -4.12 17.58 24.20
CA PRO A 28 -4.91 18.71 23.71
C PRO A 28 -4.64 18.91 22.22
N ALA A 29 -5.60 19.49 21.48
CA ALA A 29 -5.34 19.89 20.11
C ALA A 29 -4.11 20.81 20.03
N ASP A 30 -3.29 20.61 19.00
CA ASP A 30 -2.21 21.54 18.69
C ASP A 30 -2.83 22.93 18.48
N ALA A 31 -2.28 23.96 19.12
CA ALA A 31 -2.63 25.33 18.80
C ALA A 31 -2.49 25.52 17.29
N ASP A 32 -3.52 26.12 16.68
CA ASP A 32 -3.73 26.23 15.24
C ASP A 32 -2.69 27.19 14.62
N ALA A 33 -1.42 26.79 14.63
CA ALA A 33 -0.29 27.54 14.13
C ALA A 33 -0.23 27.38 12.61
N GLY A 34 -1.11 28.10 11.91
CA GLY A 34 -0.86 28.79 10.63
C GLY A 34 0.00 28.09 9.57
N GLY A 35 -0.05 26.76 9.44
CA GLY A 35 0.58 26.06 8.32
C GLY A 35 0.01 26.59 7.00
N PRO A 36 0.71 26.43 5.86
CA PRO A 36 0.25 26.93 4.57
C PRO A 36 -1.16 26.39 4.32
N GLN A 37 -2.16 27.26 4.51
CA GLN A 37 -3.52 26.95 4.16
C GLN A 37 -3.54 26.89 2.63
N PRO A 38 -4.18 25.88 2.01
CA PRO A 38 -4.55 26.01 0.62
C PRO A 38 -5.27 27.34 0.48
N ALA A 39 -4.98 28.09 -0.59
CA ALA A 39 -5.61 29.37 -0.83
C ALA A 39 -7.11 29.26 -0.51
N ALA A 40 -7.60 30.12 0.40
CA ALA A 40 -8.99 30.12 0.81
C ALA A 40 -9.85 30.03 -0.45
N PHE A 41 -10.74 29.04 -0.53
CA PHE A 41 -11.60 28.84 -1.67
C PHE A 41 -12.39 30.13 -1.92
N ARG A 42 -11.96 30.91 -2.91
CA ARG A 42 -12.72 32.09 -3.33
C ARG A 42 -13.91 31.56 -4.11
N ARG A 43 -15.08 31.58 -3.47
CA ARG A 43 -16.34 31.19 -4.08
C ARG A 43 -16.52 32.02 -5.36
N SER A 44 -16.38 31.36 -6.51
CA SER A 44 -16.85 31.91 -7.79
C SER A 44 -18.38 31.91 -7.77
N SER A 45 -19.01 32.84 -8.51
CA SER A 45 -20.48 32.88 -8.67
C SER A 45 -21.06 31.56 -9.18
N VAL A 46 -20.27 30.77 -9.89
CA VAL A 46 -20.64 29.43 -10.37
C VAL A 46 -20.92 28.44 -9.22
N PHE A 47 -20.39 28.67 -8.02
CA PHE A 47 -20.50 27.77 -6.86
C PHE A 47 -21.39 28.31 -5.74
N GLU A 48 -22.22 29.32 -6.03
CA GLU A 48 -23.05 30.00 -5.03
C GLU A 48 -24.14 29.06 -4.46
N GLY A 49 -24.67 28.16 -5.30
CA GLY A 49 -25.65 27.14 -4.90
C GLY A 49 -25.07 25.82 -4.37
N PHE A 50 -23.75 25.63 -4.44
CA PHE A 50 -23.11 24.42 -3.94
C PHE A 50 -22.95 24.47 -2.40
N PRO A 51 -23.07 23.35 -1.68
CA PRO A 51 -22.85 23.33 -0.24
C PRO A 51 -21.46 23.87 0.09
N VAL A 52 -21.39 24.71 1.13
CA VAL A 52 -20.10 25.21 1.62
C VAL A 52 -19.28 24.01 2.07
N PRO A 53 -18.07 23.80 1.53
CA PRO A 53 -17.20 22.74 2.02
C PRO A 53 -17.05 22.90 3.53
N ARG A 54 -17.31 21.84 4.29
CA ARG A 54 -17.06 21.86 5.74
C ARG A 54 -15.61 22.27 5.96
N GLU A 55 -15.36 23.11 6.97
CA GLU A 55 -13.99 23.41 7.40
C GLU A 55 -13.20 22.11 7.56
N ARG A 56 -11.90 22.17 7.24
CA ARG A 56 -11.03 20.99 7.34
C ARG A 56 -11.23 20.34 8.70
N LEU A 57 -11.62 19.07 8.69
CA LEU A 57 -11.87 18.34 9.94
C LEU A 57 -10.59 18.25 10.79
N VAL A 58 -9.41 18.19 10.15
CA VAL A 58 -8.10 18.09 10.80
C VAL A 58 -7.09 18.93 10.00
N PRO A 59 -6.12 19.62 10.63
CA PRO A 59 -5.04 20.30 9.93
C PRO A 59 -4.17 19.32 9.11
N ALA A 60 -3.33 19.85 8.22
CA ALA A 60 -2.34 19.03 7.52
C ALA A 60 -1.21 18.61 8.47
N PRO A 61 -0.60 17.42 8.27
CA PRO A 61 0.62 17.05 8.98
C PRO A 61 1.71 18.11 8.82
N ARG A 62 2.43 18.39 9.91
CA ARG A 62 3.53 19.34 9.93
C ARG A 62 4.84 18.59 9.81
N LEU A 63 5.73 19.07 8.94
CA LEU A 63 7.12 18.62 8.94
C LEU A 63 7.81 19.25 10.15
N LEU A 64 8.13 18.41 11.12
CA LEU A 64 9.06 18.75 12.20
C LEU A 64 10.45 18.82 11.57
N GLY A 65 11.22 19.86 11.92
CA GLY A 65 12.57 20.03 11.41
C GLY A 65 13.44 18.79 11.68
N SER A 66 14.56 18.68 10.97
CA SER A 66 15.53 17.62 11.24
C SER A 66 15.96 17.67 12.72
N PRO A 67 15.85 16.55 13.49
CA PRO A 67 16.15 16.53 14.93
C PRO A 67 17.56 17.00 15.34
N ALA A 68 18.47 17.24 14.39
CA ALA A 68 19.78 17.82 14.66
C ALA A 68 20.40 18.46 13.40
N GLY A 69 19.77 19.49 12.80
CA GLY A 69 20.43 20.45 11.88
C GLY A 69 21.10 19.94 10.59
N ALA A 70 21.20 18.64 10.36
CA ALA A 70 21.89 17.99 9.24
C ALA A 70 21.34 16.59 8.93
N SER A 71 20.34 16.11 9.67
CA SER A 71 19.80 14.76 9.48
C SER A 71 18.84 14.72 8.29
N SER A 72 19.00 13.66 7.50
CA SER A 72 18.19 13.34 6.32
C SER A 72 16.81 12.77 6.64
N LEU A 73 16.50 12.62 7.92
CA LEU A 73 15.22 12.14 8.40
C LEU A 73 14.16 13.23 8.22
N LYS A 74 13.05 12.86 7.58
CA LYS A 74 11.84 13.71 7.53
C LYS A 74 10.84 13.21 8.55
N LEU A 75 10.44 14.06 9.48
CA LEU A 75 9.52 13.71 10.55
C LEU A 75 8.22 14.51 10.42
N TRP A 76 7.15 13.85 10.04
CA TRP A 76 5.82 14.45 9.93
C TRP A 76 5.01 14.11 11.18
N HIS A 77 4.35 15.12 11.75
CA HIS A 77 3.52 14.97 12.94
C HIS A 77 2.15 15.57 12.72
N LEU A 78 1.13 14.84 13.14
CA LEU A 78 -0.26 15.28 13.14
C LEU A 78 -0.93 14.87 14.45
N ASN A 79 -1.10 15.82 15.36
CA ASN A 79 -1.95 15.60 16.52
C ASN A 79 -3.43 15.74 16.13
N CYS A 80 -4.18 14.66 16.31
CA CYS A 80 -5.62 14.63 16.07
C CYS A 80 -6.40 13.88 17.17
N ALA A 81 -5.79 13.70 18.35
CA ALA A 81 -6.36 12.93 19.45
C ALA A 81 -7.72 13.46 19.92
N GLU A 82 -7.82 14.77 20.17
CA GLU A 82 -9.05 15.43 20.63
C GLU A 82 -10.17 15.30 19.60
N LYS A 83 -9.85 15.36 18.30
CA LYS A 83 -10.84 15.26 17.21
C LYS A 83 -11.53 13.90 17.20
N PHE A 84 -10.77 12.83 17.42
CA PHE A 84 -11.29 11.46 17.38
C PHE A 84 -11.67 10.94 18.76
N GLY A 85 -11.29 11.62 19.85
CA GLY A 85 -11.54 11.20 21.22
C GLY A 85 -10.92 9.85 21.56
N GLN A 86 -9.78 9.50 20.95
CA GLN A 86 -9.14 8.20 21.13
C GLN A 86 -7.65 8.33 21.51
N PRO A 87 -7.17 7.56 22.49
CA PRO A 87 -5.76 7.55 22.90
C PRO A 87 -4.92 6.69 21.96
N ARG A 88 -5.14 6.84 20.65
CA ARG A 88 -4.58 5.99 19.61
C ARG A 88 -3.77 6.81 18.62
N SER A 89 -2.79 6.14 18.03
CA SER A 89 -1.95 6.71 17.00
C SER A 89 -1.67 5.69 15.91
N GLU A 90 -1.25 6.21 14.76
CA GLU A 90 -0.57 5.48 13.71
C GLU A 90 0.82 6.07 13.48
N VAL A 91 1.79 5.21 13.25
CA VAL A 91 3.15 5.56 12.89
C VAL A 91 3.50 4.85 11.60
N TRP A 92 3.88 5.62 10.58
CA TRP A 92 4.28 5.13 9.28
C TRP A 92 5.75 5.50 9.08
N LEU A 93 6.61 4.52 8.89
CA LEU A 93 8.01 4.72 8.56
C LEU A 93 8.24 4.20 7.14
N LYS A 94 8.49 5.13 6.22
CA LYS A 94 8.93 4.88 4.86
C LYS A 94 10.45 4.74 4.84
N MET A 95 10.94 3.63 4.31
CA MET A 95 12.36 3.31 4.23
C MET A 95 12.75 3.08 2.77
N THR A 96 13.50 4.04 2.22
CA THR A 96 13.91 4.03 0.81
C THR A 96 15.35 3.55 0.70
N SER A 97 15.59 2.50 -0.07
CA SER A 97 16.94 1.96 -0.26
C SER A 97 17.36 2.04 -1.73
N PRO A 98 18.40 2.83 -2.09
CA PRO A 98 18.88 2.93 -3.47
C PRO A 98 19.44 1.60 -3.98
N TYR A 99 19.80 0.70 -3.07
CA TYR A 99 20.20 -0.67 -3.40
C TYR A 99 19.11 -1.43 -4.17
N TYR A 100 17.83 -1.12 -3.92
CA TYR A 100 16.66 -1.71 -4.58
C TYR A 100 15.97 -0.72 -5.53
N SER A 101 15.67 0.49 -5.05
CA SER A 101 14.74 1.41 -5.70
C SER A 101 15.24 2.04 -7.01
N LEU A 102 16.49 1.80 -7.39
CA LEU A 102 17.13 2.37 -8.58
C LEU A 102 17.37 1.35 -9.72
N ASP A 103 16.99 0.08 -9.54
CA ASP A 103 17.14 -0.93 -10.59
C ASP A 103 15.84 -1.70 -10.81
N ALA A 104 14.92 -1.09 -11.56
CA ALA A 104 13.64 -1.69 -11.97
C ALA A 104 13.80 -2.97 -12.81
N LYS A 105 15.03 -3.31 -13.25
CA LYS A 105 15.33 -4.55 -13.99
C LYS A 105 15.84 -5.66 -13.07
N ASN A 106 15.90 -5.44 -11.76
CA ASN A 106 16.47 -6.38 -10.81
C ASN A 106 15.40 -7.24 -10.11
N THR A 107 14.78 -8.15 -10.87
CA THR A 107 13.82 -9.11 -10.33
C THR A 107 14.39 -9.91 -9.16
N ARG A 108 15.69 -10.19 -9.17
CA ARG A 108 16.37 -10.91 -8.10
C ARG A 108 16.27 -10.17 -6.77
N LYS A 109 16.55 -8.87 -6.74
CA LYS A 109 16.43 -8.04 -5.53
C LYS A 109 14.98 -7.85 -5.08
N GLU A 110 14.03 -7.73 -6.01
CA GLU A 110 12.60 -7.69 -5.68
C GLU A 110 12.17 -8.94 -4.94
N VAL A 111 12.53 -10.12 -5.47
CA VAL A 111 12.24 -11.41 -4.84
C VAL A 111 12.91 -11.56 -3.47
N LEU A 112 14.16 -11.10 -3.32
CA LEU A 112 14.86 -11.11 -2.03
C LEU A 112 14.22 -10.14 -1.02
N LEU A 113 13.68 -9.00 -1.47
CA LEU A 113 12.95 -8.05 -0.62
C LEU A 113 11.62 -8.64 -0.14
N GLU A 114 10.89 -9.33 -1.02
CA GLU A 114 9.68 -10.05 -0.63
C GLU A 114 10.02 -11.16 0.39
N LEU A 115 11.02 -12.00 0.10
CA LEU A 115 11.47 -13.03 1.05
C LEU A 115 11.92 -12.43 2.38
N TYR A 116 12.57 -11.27 2.36
CA TYR A 116 12.99 -10.56 3.56
C TYR A 116 11.82 -10.21 4.47
N VAL A 117 10.73 -9.68 3.90
CA VAL A 117 9.51 -9.35 4.67
C VAL A 117 8.91 -10.60 5.29
N TRP A 118 8.83 -11.71 4.56
CA TRP A 118 8.32 -12.98 5.09
C TRP A 118 9.16 -13.49 6.28
N CYS A 119 10.49 -13.47 6.14
CA CYS A 119 11.40 -13.85 7.22
C CYS A 119 11.30 -12.90 8.42
N LEU A 120 11.12 -11.60 8.18
CA LEU A 120 10.96 -10.59 9.22
C LEU A 120 9.65 -10.78 9.99
N GLU A 121 8.53 -10.95 9.31
CA GLU A 121 7.23 -11.21 9.96
C GLU A 121 7.25 -12.52 10.75
N ASP A 122 7.85 -13.58 10.19
CA ASP A 122 8.04 -14.85 10.90
C ASP A 122 8.90 -14.68 12.16
N SER A 123 9.99 -13.91 12.09
CA SER A 123 10.84 -13.61 13.25
C SER A 123 10.11 -12.82 14.34
N LEU A 124 9.19 -11.95 13.95
CA LEU A 124 8.47 -11.04 14.84
C LEU A 124 7.19 -11.65 15.43
N ASN A 125 6.69 -12.74 14.85
CA ASN A 125 5.36 -13.27 15.16
C ASN A 125 5.14 -13.52 16.67
N GLU A 126 6.11 -14.15 17.34
CA GLU A 126 6.03 -14.43 18.78
C GLU A 126 6.04 -13.14 19.62
N THR A 127 6.87 -12.17 19.22
CA THR A 127 7.01 -10.88 19.91
C THR A 127 5.79 -9.98 19.73
N LEU A 128 5.16 -10.01 18.54
CA LEU A 128 4.02 -9.15 18.19
C LEU A 128 2.68 -9.71 18.65
N TYR A 129 2.60 -11.01 18.95
CA TYR A 129 1.34 -11.64 19.36
C TYR A 129 0.75 -11.03 20.65
N PRO A 130 1.51 -10.82 21.74
CA PRO A 130 0.99 -10.13 22.92
C PRO A 130 0.55 -8.69 22.61
N ALA A 131 1.29 -7.97 21.75
CA ALA A 131 0.91 -6.62 21.33
C ALA A 131 -0.46 -6.61 20.63
N SER A 132 -0.72 -7.56 19.73
CA SER A 132 -2.04 -7.71 19.07
C SER A 132 -3.16 -7.92 20.08
N LYS A 133 -2.95 -8.74 21.11
CA LYS A 133 -3.93 -8.91 22.20
C LYS A 133 -4.16 -7.63 23.00
N ALA A 134 -3.15 -6.78 23.10
CA ALA A 134 -3.24 -5.44 23.68
C ALA A 134 -3.72 -4.36 22.69
N LYS A 135 -4.29 -4.73 21.54
CA LYS A 135 -4.80 -3.81 20.49
C LYS A 135 -3.71 -2.91 19.88
N LEU A 136 -2.48 -3.41 19.82
CA LEU A 136 -1.37 -2.81 19.11
C LEU A 136 -0.97 -3.71 17.94
N HIS A 137 -0.73 -3.11 16.78
CA HIS A 137 -0.30 -3.81 15.58
C HIS A 137 0.94 -3.11 15.05
N CYS A 138 1.95 -3.88 14.67
CA CYS A 138 3.07 -3.37 13.91
C CYS A 138 3.49 -4.43 12.91
N GLY A 139 3.97 -4.01 11.74
CA GLY A 139 4.40 -4.91 10.69
C GLY A 139 5.22 -4.19 9.65
N ALA A 140 5.90 -4.97 8.83
CA ALA A 140 6.70 -4.48 7.73
C ALA A 140 6.11 -4.96 6.40
N SER A 141 6.25 -4.17 5.34
CA SER A 141 5.83 -4.56 4.00
C SER A 141 6.79 -4.05 2.94
N SER A 142 6.90 -4.81 1.86
CA SER A 142 7.62 -4.37 0.68
C SER A 142 6.74 -3.43 -0.13
N THR A 143 7.39 -2.43 -0.73
CA THR A 143 6.74 -1.39 -1.53
C THR A 143 7.58 -1.08 -2.75
N SER A 144 7.05 -0.27 -3.67
CA SER A 144 7.80 0.12 -4.86
C SER A 144 9.05 0.96 -4.55
N TYR A 145 9.10 1.65 -3.41
CA TYR A 145 10.24 2.46 -2.98
C TYR A 145 11.21 1.75 -2.02
N GLY A 146 10.90 0.54 -1.57
CA GLY A 146 11.71 -0.20 -0.59
C GLY A 146 10.83 -0.84 0.48
N LEU A 147 11.12 -0.55 1.74
CA LEU A 147 10.46 -1.12 2.92
C LEU A 147 9.54 -0.08 3.57
N SER A 148 8.42 -0.52 4.12
CA SER A 148 7.55 0.29 4.96
C SER A 148 7.32 -0.43 6.28
N VAL A 149 7.45 0.27 7.40
CA VAL A 149 7.04 -0.21 8.72
C VAL A 149 5.82 0.60 9.15
N LYS A 150 4.74 -0.09 9.51
CA LYS A 150 3.51 0.55 10.00
C LYS A 150 3.23 0.05 11.41
N GLY A 151 2.99 0.98 12.33
CA GLY A 151 2.45 0.72 13.66
C GLY A 151 1.09 1.40 13.86
N SER A 152 0.16 0.76 14.55
CA SER A 152 -1.10 1.38 14.99
C SER A 152 -1.62 0.79 16.30
N GLY A 153 -2.34 1.60 17.08
CA GLY A 153 -2.97 1.17 18.34
C GLY A 153 -2.87 2.21 19.43
N PHE A 154 -2.83 1.77 20.69
CA PHE A 154 -2.74 2.68 21.85
C PHE A 154 -1.39 3.41 21.91
N SER A 155 -1.45 4.73 21.95
CA SER A 155 -0.29 5.64 21.84
C SER A 155 0.85 5.33 22.81
N GLN A 156 0.54 5.10 24.10
CA GLN A 156 1.52 4.91 25.19
C GLN A 156 2.63 3.87 24.90
N LYS A 157 2.31 2.78 24.17
CA LYS A 157 3.25 1.69 23.90
C LYS A 157 3.62 1.56 22.42
N LEU A 158 3.08 2.44 21.58
CA LEU A 158 3.20 2.30 20.13
C LEU A 158 4.64 2.51 19.64
N LEU A 159 5.30 3.60 20.04
CA LEU A 159 6.68 3.88 19.62
C LEU A 159 7.65 2.79 20.10
N LYS A 160 7.41 2.23 21.29
CA LYS A 160 8.19 1.11 21.81
C LYS A 160 7.99 -0.16 20.99
N LEU A 161 6.77 -0.44 20.54
CA LEU A 161 6.50 -1.57 19.64
C LEU A 161 7.22 -1.39 18.29
N VAL A 162 7.19 -0.18 17.73
CA VAL A 162 7.92 0.12 16.48
C VAL A 162 9.42 -0.08 16.70
N GLU A 163 9.98 0.38 17.82
CA GLU A 163 11.39 0.15 18.17
C GLU A 163 11.76 -1.35 18.20
N VAL A 164 10.88 -2.20 18.74
CA VAL A 164 11.09 -3.66 18.75
C VAL A 164 11.16 -4.24 17.34
N VAL A 165 10.29 -3.78 16.44
CA VAL A 165 10.33 -4.19 15.02
C VAL A 165 11.61 -3.70 14.35
N LEU A 166 12.03 -2.46 14.61
CA LEU A 166 13.27 -1.89 14.08
C LEU A 166 14.51 -2.65 14.55
N GLY A 167 14.52 -3.12 15.79
CA GLY A 167 15.59 -3.96 16.34
C GLY A 167 15.75 -5.31 15.63
N SER A 168 14.70 -5.80 14.96
CA SER A 168 14.70 -7.10 14.30
C SER A 168 15.03 -7.03 12.79
N LEU A 169 15.17 -5.82 12.23
CA LEU A 169 15.38 -5.63 10.79
C LEU A 169 16.61 -6.35 10.24
N GLY A 170 17.67 -6.48 11.03
CA GLY A 170 18.93 -7.10 10.61
C GLY A 170 18.87 -8.63 10.47
N LEU A 171 17.84 -9.29 11.05
CA LEU A 171 17.66 -10.75 11.02
C LEU A 171 18.89 -11.57 11.44
N GLU A 172 19.78 -11.03 12.28
CA GLU A 172 21.05 -11.68 12.64
C GLU A 172 20.83 -13.03 13.35
N ASP A 173 19.94 -13.07 14.33
CA ASP A 173 19.57 -14.30 15.05
C ASP A 173 18.79 -15.28 14.16
N TYR A 174 17.91 -14.76 13.31
CA TYR A 174 17.09 -15.56 12.40
C TYR A 174 17.96 -16.32 11.39
N CYS A 175 18.91 -15.60 10.78
CA CYS A 175 19.78 -16.15 9.75
C CYS A 175 20.83 -17.12 10.30
N SER A 176 21.23 -16.98 11.57
CA SER A 176 22.27 -17.81 12.20
C SER A 176 21.72 -19.05 12.91
N ARG A 177 20.48 -18.99 13.43
CA ARG A 177 19.91 -20.07 14.26
C ARG A 177 18.73 -20.79 13.62
N ALA A 178 18.20 -20.28 12.50
CA ALA A 178 16.94 -20.75 11.94
C ALA A 178 16.95 -20.96 10.42
N GLU A 179 18.01 -21.61 9.90
CA GLU A 179 18.08 -22.00 8.47
C GLU A 179 16.84 -22.77 8.00
N ARG A 180 16.30 -23.66 8.85
CA ARG A 180 15.02 -24.35 8.58
C ARG A 180 13.83 -23.40 8.39
N ARG A 181 13.77 -22.30 9.15
CA ARG A 181 12.69 -21.30 9.02
C ARG A 181 12.86 -20.52 7.72
N PHE A 182 14.09 -20.11 7.38
CA PHE A 182 14.37 -19.49 6.07
C PHE A 182 13.89 -20.36 4.91
N HIS A 183 14.22 -21.67 4.91
CA HIS A 183 13.77 -22.57 3.86
C HIS A 183 12.24 -22.74 3.82
N ALA A 184 11.58 -22.77 4.99
CA ALA A 184 10.12 -22.81 5.06
C ALA A 184 9.47 -21.55 4.48
N GLN A 185 9.97 -20.35 4.83
CA GLN A 185 9.47 -19.08 4.26
C GLN A 185 9.71 -18.99 2.76
N ARG A 186 10.88 -19.45 2.29
CA ARG A 186 11.18 -19.51 0.86
C ARG A 186 10.24 -20.44 0.11
N GLU A 187 9.95 -21.63 0.64
CA GLU A 187 9.01 -22.57 0.00
C GLU A 187 7.59 -21.99 -0.03
N GLU A 188 7.17 -21.33 1.04
CA GLU A 188 5.85 -20.70 1.10
C GLU A 188 5.71 -19.53 0.11
N LEU A 189 6.77 -18.72 -0.05
CA LEU A 189 6.80 -17.67 -1.07
C LEU A 189 6.82 -18.26 -2.50
N LEU A 190 7.56 -19.35 -2.74
CA LEU A 190 7.51 -20.08 -4.02
C LEU A 190 6.09 -20.56 -4.33
N ARG A 191 5.39 -21.13 -3.35
CA ARG A 191 4.00 -21.55 -3.48
C ARG A 191 3.09 -20.37 -3.78
N THR A 192 3.33 -19.22 -3.15
CA THR A 192 2.59 -17.98 -3.41
C THR A 192 2.78 -17.50 -4.84
N PHE A 193 4.01 -17.52 -5.39
CA PHE A 193 4.28 -17.17 -6.79
C PHE A 193 3.67 -18.16 -7.77
N ARG A 194 3.77 -19.47 -7.51
CA ARG A 194 3.15 -20.51 -8.35
C ARG A 194 1.62 -20.43 -8.37
N ASN A 195 1.03 -20.00 -7.26
CA ASN A 195 -0.41 -19.80 -7.13
C ASN A 195 -0.87 -18.39 -7.55
N ALA A 196 0.06 -17.51 -7.95
CA ALA A 196 -0.30 -16.20 -8.47
C ALA A 196 -1.08 -16.35 -9.77
N TRP A 197 -2.00 -15.43 -10.01
CA TRP A 197 -2.78 -15.35 -11.25
C TRP A 197 -3.72 -16.54 -11.53
N LEU A 198 -3.86 -17.51 -10.60
CA LEU A 198 -4.86 -18.59 -10.72
C LEU A 198 -6.31 -18.06 -10.84
N LYS A 199 -6.61 -16.92 -10.21
CA LYS A 199 -7.92 -16.25 -10.33
C LYS A 199 -7.92 -15.35 -11.58
N PRO A 200 -8.81 -15.57 -12.57
CA PRO A 200 -8.85 -14.78 -13.81
C PRO A 200 -8.96 -13.26 -13.59
N GLN A 201 -9.73 -12.84 -12.57
CA GLN A 201 -9.84 -11.42 -12.20
C GLN A 201 -8.48 -10.82 -11.78
N VAL A 202 -7.71 -11.56 -10.97
CA VAL A 202 -6.39 -11.10 -10.52
C VAL A 202 -5.43 -11.10 -11.70
N HIS A 203 -5.42 -12.17 -12.50
CA HIS A 203 -4.59 -12.25 -13.71
C HIS A 203 -4.84 -11.07 -14.66
N CYS A 204 -6.10 -10.78 -14.99
CA CYS A 204 -6.47 -9.66 -15.86
C CYS A 204 -5.99 -8.30 -15.33
N SER A 205 -6.19 -8.03 -14.03
CA SER A 205 -5.73 -6.80 -13.39
C SER A 205 -4.19 -6.68 -13.37
N GLN A 206 -3.49 -7.80 -13.18
CA GLN A 206 -2.03 -7.83 -13.21
C GLN A 206 -1.46 -7.72 -14.63
N LEU A 207 -2.16 -8.21 -15.66
CA LEU A 207 -1.78 -7.98 -17.06
C LEU A 207 -1.78 -6.50 -17.40
N ARG A 208 -2.82 -5.75 -16.99
CA ARG A 208 -2.82 -4.28 -17.13
C ARG A 208 -1.57 -3.66 -16.49
N ARG A 209 -1.20 -4.08 -15.27
CA ARG A 209 0.01 -3.58 -14.60
C ARG A 209 1.28 -3.95 -15.35
N LEU A 210 1.40 -5.19 -15.84
CA LEU A 210 2.54 -5.67 -16.63
C LEU A 210 2.74 -4.83 -17.91
N LEU A 211 1.65 -4.45 -18.57
CA LEU A 211 1.68 -3.65 -19.80
C LEU A 211 2.04 -2.18 -19.55
N LEU A 212 1.69 -1.65 -18.38
CA LEU A 212 1.88 -0.23 -18.05
C LEU A 212 3.15 0.05 -17.26
N LEU A 213 3.64 -0.91 -16.48
CA LEU A 213 4.73 -0.72 -15.52
C LEU A 213 5.91 -1.61 -15.90
N PRO A 214 7.00 -1.04 -16.47
CA PRO A 214 8.18 -1.80 -16.88
C PRO A 214 8.87 -2.58 -15.75
N ALA A 215 8.67 -2.14 -14.50
CA ALA A 215 9.22 -2.80 -13.31
C ALA A 215 8.44 -4.05 -12.89
N VAL A 216 7.20 -4.23 -13.37
CA VAL A 216 6.39 -5.39 -13.01
C VAL A 216 6.84 -6.58 -13.84
N VAL A 217 7.04 -7.71 -13.18
CA VAL A 217 7.42 -8.98 -13.82
C VAL A 217 6.40 -10.06 -13.57
N ARG A 218 6.42 -11.10 -14.41
CA ARG A 218 5.53 -12.25 -14.27
C ARG A 218 5.93 -13.14 -13.08
N PRO A 219 4.97 -13.87 -12.47
CA PRO A 219 5.25 -14.79 -11.38
C PRO A 219 6.27 -15.87 -11.72
N GLU A 220 6.34 -16.34 -12.97
CA GLU A 220 7.29 -17.37 -13.39
C GLU A 220 8.73 -16.85 -13.33
N ALA A 221 8.96 -15.58 -13.68
CA ALA A 221 10.27 -14.95 -13.55
C ALA A 221 10.66 -14.80 -12.07
N LYS A 222 9.72 -14.39 -11.20
CA LYS A 222 9.96 -14.33 -9.75
C LYS A 222 10.26 -15.71 -9.15
N THR A 223 9.53 -16.73 -9.59
CA THR A 223 9.73 -18.13 -9.16
C THR A 223 11.12 -18.60 -9.51
N LYS A 224 11.55 -18.40 -10.77
CA LYS A 224 12.88 -18.80 -11.24
C LYS A 224 14.00 -18.11 -10.45
N GLU A 225 13.86 -16.82 -10.15
CA GLU A 225 14.81 -16.12 -9.30
C GLU A 225 14.81 -16.70 -7.87
N LEU A 226 13.65 -16.90 -7.26
CA LEU A 226 13.58 -17.41 -5.89
C LEU A 226 14.14 -18.84 -5.75
N GLU A 227 13.98 -19.68 -6.77
CA GLU A 227 14.56 -21.02 -6.83
C GLU A 227 16.09 -21.00 -6.74
N GLY A 228 16.73 -19.98 -7.31
CA GLY A 228 18.18 -19.80 -7.20
C GLY A 228 18.64 -19.16 -5.88
N ALA A 229 17.74 -18.64 -5.03
CA ALA A 229 18.09 -17.84 -3.86
C ALA A 229 18.56 -18.70 -2.68
N GLY A 230 19.80 -18.47 -2.23
CA GLY A 230 20.40 -19.14 -1.08
C GLY A 230 20.51 -18.23 0.14
N LEU A 231 20.69 -18.83 1.32
CA LEU A 231 20.84 -18.11 2.59
C LEU A 231 22.02 -17.11 2.60
N PRO A 232 23.23 -17.43 2.08
CA PRO A 232 24.35 -16.48 2.11
C PRO A 232 24.08 -15.19 1.30
N GLU A 233 23.44 -15.34 0.14
CA GLU A 233 23.03 -14.21 -0.69
C GLU A 233 21.95 -13.39 0.01
N PHE A 234 20.94 -14.06 0.59
CA PHE A 234 19.90 -13.40 1.37
C PHE A 234 20.48 -12.56 2.51
N GLN A 235 21.42 -13.10 3.29
CA GLN A 235 22.11 -12.35 4.35
C GLN A 235 22.87 -11.13 3.80
N SER A 236 23.52 -11.27 2.64
CA SER A 236 24.17 -10.14 1.98
C SER A 236 23.17 -9.09 1.52
N PHE A 237 22.02 -9.52 1.01
CA PHE A 237 20.92 -8.65 0.62
C PHE A 237 20.36 -7.87 1.81
N VAL A 238 20.12 -8.52 2.96
CA VAL A 238 19.60 -7.84 4.17
C VAL A 238 20.55 -6.73 4.63
N ARG A 239 21.87 -6.99 4.64
CA ARG A 239 22.85 -5.94 4.96
C ARG A 239 22.84 -4.79 3.94
N GLY A 240 22.76 -5.12 2.65
CA GLY A 240 22.79 -4.12 1.57
C GLY A 240 21.51 -3.28 1.46
N VAL A 241 20.34 -3.85 1.74
CA VAL A 241 19.07 -3.12 1.63
C VAL A 241 18.90 -2.12 2.78
N LEU A 242 19.49 -2.38 3.94
CA LEU A 242 19.43 -1.50 5.11
C LEU A 242 20.47 -0.38 5.10
N GLN A 243 21.49 -0.42 4.22
CA GLN A 243 22.57 0.57 4.19
C GLN A 243 23.12 0.82 2.77
N PRO A 244 23.09 2.07 2.25
CA PRO A 244 22.47 3.27 2.84
C PRO A 244 20.93 3.23 2.76
N ILE A 245 20.25 3.96 3.65
CA ILE A 245 18.78 4.02 3.70
C ILE A 245 18.27 5.44 3.96
N GLY A 246 17.17 5.81 3.32
CA GLY A 246 16.46 7.06 3.59
C GLY A 246 15.21 6.79 4.41
N CYS A 247 14.92 7.65 5.39
CA CYS A 247 13.79 7.49 6.29
C CYS A 247 12.87 8.72 6.26
N GLU A 248 11.58 8.45 6.17
CA GLU A 248 10.52 9.45 6.30
C GLU A 248 9.43 8.88 7.20
N VAL A 249 9.07 9.60 8.25
CA VAL A 249 8.13 9.15 9.29
C VAL A 249 6.90 10.04 9.27
N LEU A 250 5.72 9.45 9.42
CA LEU A 250 4.49 10.15 9.76
C LEU A 250 3.91 9.53 11.03
N ALA A 251 3.81 10.33 12.09
CA ALA A 251 3.04 9.99 13.28
C ALA A 251 1.76 10.81 13.32
N SER A 252 0.61 10.14 13.39
CA SER A 252 -0.71 10.76 13.45
C SER A 252 -1.52 10.21 14.62
N GLY A 253 -2.19 11.08 15.38
CA GLY A 253 -3.04 10.69 16.52
C GLY A 253 -2.57 11.28 17.85
N ASN A 254 -2.61 10.47 18.91
CA ASN A 254 -2.29 10.83 20.28
C ASN A 254 -0.80 10.65 20.65
N THR A 255 0.12 10.95 19.74
CA THR A 255 1.57 10.86 20.02
C THR A 255 2.11 12.26 20.28
N PRO A 256 2.75 12.54 21.44
CA PRO A 256 3.36 13.82 21.73
C PRO A 256 4.49 14.13 20.75
N ARG A 257 4.61 15.40 20.34
CA ARG A 257 5.67 15.85 19.43
C ARG A 257 7.07 15.56 19.99
N GLU A 258 7.31 15.97 21.23
CA GLU A 258 8.61 15.83 21.89
C GLU A 258 9.01 14.35 22.05
N GLU A 259 8.04 13.49 22.36
CA GLU A 259 8.27 12.04 22.44
C GLU A 259 8.69 11.47 21.08
N LEU A 260 8.03 11.90 20.00
CA LEU A 260 8.38 11.49 18.64
C LEU A 260 9.76 11.97 18.21
N GLU A 261 10.11 13.24 18.50
CA GLU A 261 11.43 13.82 18.18
C GLU A 261 12.55 13.10 18.95
N SER A 262 12.34 12.84 20.24
CA SER A 262 13.28 12.08 21.06
C SER A 262 13.45 10.64 20.55
N TRP A 263 12.34 9.94 20.32
CA TRP A 263 12.37 8.58 19.77
C TRP A 263 13.07 8.53 18.41
N ALA A 264 12.82 9.49 17.53
CA ALA A 264 13.48 9.58 16.23
C ALA A 264 15.01 9.74 16.37
N ALA A 265 15.46 10.64 17.25
CA ALA A 265 16.87 10.87 17.50
C ALA A 265 17.56 9.66 18.16
N GLU A 266 16.90 9.01 19.11
CA GLU A 266 17.49 7.90 19.87
C GLU A 266 17.43 6.56 19.13
N VAL A 267 16.40 6.31 18.32
CA VAL A 267 16.15 5.01 17.68
C VAL A 267 16.48 5.02 16.21
N LEU A 268 16.01 6.01 15.43
CA LEU A 268 16.20 5.99 13.98
C LEU A 268 17.61 6.41 13.59
N GLU A 269 18.10 7.52 14.15
CA GLU A 269 19.44 8.02 13.84
C GLU A 269 20.55 7.05 14.27
N THR A 270 20.36 6.36 15.40
CA THR A 270 21.36 5.45 15.96
C THR A 270 21.36 4.07 15.29
N ARG A 271 20.19 3.56 14.87
CA ARG A 271 20.08 2.20 14.30
C ARG A 271 20.15 2.18 12.79
N LEU A 272 19.56 3.17 12.13
CA LEU A 272 19.39 3.17 10.67
C LEU A 272 20.36 4.13 9.97
N HIS A 273 20.91 5.12 10.68
CA HIS A 273 21.80 6.13 10.11
C HIS A 273 21.25 6.72 8.79
N PRO A 274 20.05 7.32 8.82
CA PRO A 274 19.33 7.68 7.61
C PRO A 274 20.10 8.71 6.79
N VAL A 275 20.28 8.45 5.50
CA VAL A 275 20.90 9.35 4.53
C VAL A 275 19.86 9.92 3.57
N ALA A 276 20.15 11.08 2.98
CA ALA A 276 19.25 11.69 2.01
C ALA A 276 19.16 10.78 0.77
N GLN A 277 17.94 10.41 0.40
CA GLN A 277 17.68 9.60 -0.79
C GLN A 277 16.86 10.39 -1.80
N PRO A 278 17.14 10.24 -3.11
CA PRO A 278 16.30 10.82 -4.14
C PRO A 278 14.91 10.21 -4.08
N LEU A 279 13.91 10.96 -4.57
CA LEU A 279 12.57 10.42 -4.75
C LEU A 279 12.63 9.27 -5.77
N VAL A 280 12.11 8.12 -5.37
CA VAL A 280 11.95 6.98 -6.29
C VAL A 280 10.89 7.33 -7.32
N GLN A 281 11.30 7.37 -8.58
CA GLN A 281 10.40 7.57 -9.72
C GLN A 281 10.23 6.26 -10.46
N HIS A 282 8.99 5.94 -10.79
CA HIS A 282 8.67 4.75 -11.57
C HIS A 282 8.22 5.14 -12.96
N ASP A 283 8.74 4.44 -13.95
CA ASP A 283 8.31 4.59 -15.33
C ASP A 283 6.92 4.01 -15.52
N VAL A 284 6.14 4.68 -16.36
CA VAL A 284 4.81 4.24 -16.77
C VAL A 284 4.74 4.39 -18.28
N VAL A 285 4.39 3.32 -18.97
CA VAL A 285 4.23 3.32 -20.42
C VAL A 285 3.15 4.33 -20.81
N ARG A 286 3.48 5.22 -21.74
CA ARG A 286 2.54 6.18 -22.31
C ARG A 286 1.87 5.58 -23.55
N LEU A 287 0.57 5.35 -23.47
CA LEU A 287 -0.26 4.96 -24.60
C LEU A 287 -0.44 6.15 -25.55
N GLN A 288 -0.37 5.91 -26.85
CA GLN A 288 -0.55 6.96 -27.84
C GLN A 288 -2.03 7.32 -27.97
N PRO A 289 -2.40 8.62 -27.98
CA PRO A 289 -3.79 9.02 -28.22
C PRO A 289 -4.34 8.42 -29.52
N GLY A 290 -5.59 7.96 -29.50
CA GLY A 290 -6.24 7.35 -30.66
C GLY A 290 -5.80 5.93 -30.98
N THR A 291 -4.98 5.30 -30.12
CA THR A 291 -4.62 3.88 -30.26
C THR A 291 -5.43 3.02 -29.30
N ALA A 292 -5.68 1.77 -29.71
CA ALA A 292 -6.24 0.73 -28.88
C ALA A 292 -5.36 -0.51 -28.99
N HIS A 293 -5.05 -1.12 -27.85
CA HIS A 293 -4.26 -2.34 -27.78
C HIS A 293 -5.06 -3.39 -27.03
N VAL A 294 -5.08 -4.60 -27.57
CA VAL A 294 -5.82 -5.73 -27.00
C VAL A 294 -4.81 -6.83 -26.65
N PHE A 295 -4.83 -7.26 -25.40
CA PHE A 295 -4.03 -8.37 -24.91
C PHE A 295 -4.97 -9.40 -24.32
N VAL A 296 -4.86 -10.64 -24.80
CA VAL A 296 -5.68 -11.77 -24.35
C VAL A 296 -4.73 -12.90 -24.02
N GLU A 297 -4.85 -13.43 -22.82
CA GLU A 297 -4.15 -14.64 -22.38
C GLU A 297 -5.18 -15.63 -21.86
N ASP A 298 -4.89 -16.92 -22.06
CA ASP A 298 -5.66 -17.98 -21.42
C ASP A 298 -5.49 -17.91 -19.90
N ALA A 299 -6.53 -18.31 -19.17
CA ALA A 299 -6.44 -18.42 -17.72
C ALA A 299 -5.34 -19.42 -17.33
N VAL A 300 -4.54 -19.08 -16.31
CA VAL A 300 -3.48 -19.96 -15.80
C VAL A 300 -4.05 -21.30 -15.34
N ASP A 301 -5.20 -21.27 -14.68
CA ASP A 301 -5.95 -22.46 -14.29
C ASP A 301 -7.03 -22.77 -15.33
N ALA A 302 -6.78 -23.75 -16.20
CA ALA A 302 -7.71 -24.20 -17.23
C ALA A 302 -9.01 -24.80 -16.67
N THR A 303 -9.08 -25.11 -15.37
CA THR A 303 -10.31 -25.59 -14.73
C THR A 303 -11.26 -24.45 -14.33
N GLN A 304 -10.80 -23.19 -14.37
CA GLN A 304 -11.65 -22.03 -14.13
C GLN A 304 -12.62 -21.81 -15.30
N SER A 305 -13.91 -21.83 -15.00
CA SER A 305 -14.95 -21.44 -15.96
C SER A 305 -15.06 -19.92 -16.14
N ASN A 306 -14.48 -19.14 -15.22
CA ASN A 306 -14.52 -17.69 -15.27
C ASN A 306 -13.54 -17.12 -16.30
N SER A 307 -13.97 -16.09 -17.01
CA SER A 307 -13.13 -15.17 -17.77
C SER A 307 -13.20 -13.77 -17.16
N ALA A 308 -12.22 -12.92 -17.46
CA ALA A 308 -12.19 -11.55 -17.00
C ALA A 308 -11.75 -10.62 -18.13
N ILE A 309 -12.26 -9.39 -18.11
CA ILE A 309 -11.85 -8.28 -18.96
C ILE A 309 -11.69 -7.02 -18.12
N GLU A 310 -10.68 -6.21 -18.45
CA GLU A 310 -10.51 -4.85 -17.94
C GLU A 310 -10.22 -3.93 -19.15
N VAL A 311 -11.16 -3.03 -19.45
CA VAL A 311 -10.99 -1.98 -20.46
C VAL A 311 -10.41 -0.76 -19.75
N TYR A 312 -9.14 -0.46 -20.03
CA TYR A 312 -8.40 0.61 -19.39
C TYR A 312 -8.19 1.81 -20.33
N PHE A 313 -8.57 2.99 -19.85
CA PHE A 313 -8.34 4.27 -20.50
C PHE A 313 -7.24 5.02 -19.74
N GLN A 314 -6.10 5.26 -20.36
CA GLN A 314 -5.04 6.09 -19.77
C GLN A 314 -5.34 7.57 -19.99
N LEU A 315 -5.26 8.38 -18.94
CA LEU A 315 -5.42 9.82 -19.03
C LEU A 315 -4.06 10.51 -19.25
N PRO A 316 -4.02 11.65 -19.96
CA PRO A 316 -2.78 12.36 -20.24
C PRO A 316 -2.18 12.99 -18.98
N GLY A 317 -0.85 13.04 -18.94
CA GLY A 317 -0.08 13.69 -17.88
C GLY A 317 0.17 12.83 -16.65
N ARG A 318 0.95 13.36 -15.72
CA ARG A 318 1.33 12.72 -14.46
C ARG A 318 1.18 13.72 -13.31
N ASP A 319 0.64 13.25 -12.18
CA ASP A 319 0.60 14.03 -10.94
C ASP A 319 2.03 14.32 -10.47
N GLY A 320 2.32 15.60 -10.28
CA GLY A 320 3.54 16.04 -9.64
C GLY A 320 3.41 16.05 -8.12
N MET A 321 4.51 16.39 -7.44
CA MET A 321 4.51 16.63 -5.99
C MET A 321 3.96 18.02 -5.62
N ALA A 322 3.60 18.84 -6.60
CA ALA A 322 3.03 20.17 -6.42
C ALA A 322 1.54 20.18 -6.80
N TRP A 323 0.78 21.06 -6.17
CA TRP A 323 -0.62 21.26 -6.52
C TRP A 323 -0.73 21.74 -7.97
N ASP A 324 -1.63 21.11 -8.71
CA ASP A 324 -2.01 21.50 -10.06
C ASP A 324 -3.53 21.46 -10.17
N GLU A 325 -4.13 22.59 -10.54
CA GLU A 325 -5.58 22.75 -10.63
C GLU A 325 -6.19 21.81 -11.66
N GLY A 326 -5.54 21.68 -12.83
CA GLY A 326 -6.01 20.84 -13.92
C GLY A 326 -6.02 19.36 -13.55
N ARG A 327 -4.98 18.90 -12.85
CA ARG A 327 -4.86 17.54 -12.33
C ARG A 327 -5.86 17.28 -11.21
N THR A 328 -6.02 18.23 -10.29
CA THR A 328 -7.04 18.14 -9.22
C THR A 328 -8.44 18.02 -9.83
N ARG A 329 -8.76 18.88 -10.81
CA ARG A 329 -10.02 18.84 -11.54
C ARG A 329 -10.23 17.51 -12.24
N LEU A 330 -9.21 17.00 -12.93
CA LEU A 330 -9.29 15.70 -13.60
C LEU A 330 -9.62 14.59 -12.61
N ARG A 331 -8.97 14.56 -11.45
CA ARG A 331 -9.24 13.55 -10.41
C ARG A 331 -10.67 13.63 -9.89
N VAL A 332 -11.16 14.83 -9.57
CA VAL A 332 -12.57 15.03 -9.15
C VAL A 332 -13.55 14.58 -10.24
N LEU A 333 -13.26 14.86 -11.51
CA LEU A 333 -14.10 14.41 -12.63
C LEU A 333 -14.11 12.88 -12.78
N LEU A 334 -12.99 12.21 -12.53
CA LEU A 334 -12.91 10.74 -12.56
C LEU A 334 -13.68 10.12 -11.39
N ASP A 335 -13.51 10.66 -10.17
CA ASP A 335 -14.25 10.20 -8.99
C ASP A 335 -15.77 10.39 -9.19
N LEU A 336 -16.19 11.52 -9.76
CA LEU A 336 -17.60 11.78 -10.11
C LEU A 336 -18.09 10.81 -11.20
N LEU A 337 -17.27 10.55 -12.22
CA LEU A 337 -17.61 9.60 -13.29
C LEU A 337 -17.79 8.19 -12.73
N GLU A 338 -16.92 7.75 -11.83
CA GLU A 338 -17.01 6.45 -11.15
C GLU A 338 -18.32 6.34 -10.36
N GLU A 339 -18.66 7.35 -9.56
CA GLU A 339 -19.89 7.37 -8.76
C GLU A 339 -21.15 7.33 -9.64
N LEU A 340 -21.22 8.18 -10.67
CA LEU A 340 -22.38 8.24 -11.58
C LEU A 340 -22.53 6.96 -12.41
N MET A 341 -21.43 6.29 -12.73
CA MET A 341 -21.44 5.07 -13.56
C MET A 341 -21.72 3.81 -12.74
N TYR A 342 -21.44 3.82 -11.44
CA TYR A 342 -21.49 2.63 -10.60
C TYR A 342 -22.82 1.88 -10.67
N GLU A 343 -23.94 2.57 -10.40
CA GLU A 343 -25.27 1.94 -10.39
C GLU A 343 -25.74 1.54 -11.80
N PRO A 344 -25.69 2.41 -12.83
CA PRO A 344 -26.16 2.05 -14.16
C PRO A 344 -25.35 0.91 -14.80
N LEU A 345 -24.04 0.88 -14.58
CA LEU A 345 -23.16 -0.19 -15.09
C LEU A 345 -23.49 -1.54 -14.44
N PHE A 346 -23.72 -1.52 -13.12
CA PHE A 346 -24.07 -2.73 -12.38
C PHE A 346 -25.45 -3.23 -12.77
N ASP A 347 -26.44 -2.35 -12.86
CA ASP A 347 -27.80 -2.72 -13.27
C ASP A 347 -27.82 -3.29 -14.70
N ASP A 348 -27.16 -2.64 -15.66
CA ASP A 348 -27.16 -3.11 -17.05
C ASP A 348 -26.38 -4.43 -17.21
N LEU A 349 -25.09 -4.45 -16.89
CA LEU A 349 -24.24 -5.59 -17.21
C LEU A 349 -24.47 -6.78 -16.27
N ARG A 350 -24.78 -6.53 -14.99
CA ARG A 350 -24.99 -7.61 -14.00
C ARG A 350 -26.45 -7.94 -13.79
N THR A 351 -27.34 -6.97 -13.56
CA THR A 351 -28.74 -7.30 -13.22
C THR A 351 -29.54 -7.71 -14.45
N LYS A 352 -29.50 -6.90 -15.51
CA LYS A 352 -30.31 -7.11 -16.73
C LYS A 352 -29.68 -8.14 -17.66
N GLN A 353 -28.40 -7.97 -18.00
CA GLN A 353 -27.71 -8.83 -18.96
C GLN A 353 -27.07 -10.07 -18.32
N GLN A 354 -27.00 -10.14 -16.98
CA GLN A 354 -26.47 -11.28 -16.22
C GLN A 354 -25.08 -11.75 -16.67
N LEU A 355 -24.23 -10.81 -17.09
CA LEU A 355 -22.92 -11.11 -17.69
C LEU A 355 -21.87 -11.50 -16.65
N GLY A 356 -21.98 -11.06 -15.41
CA GLY A 356 -20.93 -11.29 -14.42
C GLY A 356 -21.35 -10.98 -12.99
N TYR A 357 -20.78 -11.72 -12.04
CA TYR A 357 -20.98 -11.47 -10.62
C TYR A 357 -20.07 -10.35 -10.09
N SER A 358 -19.04 -9.96 -10.85
CA SER A 358 -18.18 -8.81 -10.53
C SER A 358 -18.14 -7.91 -11.75
N VAL A 359 -18.75 -6.73 -11.61
CA VAL A 359 -18.81 -5.66 -12.61
C VAL A 359 -18.49 -4.38 -11.86
N GLY A 360 -17.65 -3.53 -12.44
CA GLY A 360 -17.39 -2.22 -11.86
C GLY A 360 -16.62 -1.32 -12.80
N ALA A 361 -16.64 -0.04 -12.47
CA ALA A 361 -15.72 0.95 -13.00
C ALA A 361 -14.88 1.47 -11.84
N SER A 362 -13.64 1.89 -12.13
CA SER A 362 -12.81 2.48 -11.09
C SER A 362 -11.67 3.32 -11.64
N THR A 363 -11.39 4.41 -10.95
CA THR A 363 -10.22 5.24 -11.16
C THR A 363 -8.94 4.46 -10.83
N ARG A 364 -7.91 4.67 -11.64
CA ARG A 364 -6.60 4.04 -11.51
C ARG A 364 -5.54 5.12 -11.34
N ASP A 365 -4.62 4.89 -10.42
CA ASP A 365 -3.39 5.68 -10.29
C ASP A 365 -2.20 4.73 -10.45
N SER A 366 -1.39 4.98 -11.47
CA SER A 366 -0.13 4.27 -11.70
C SER A 366 1.01 5.28 -11.61
N HIS A 367 1.55 5.45 -10.40
CA HIS A 367 2.64 6.39 -10.10
C HIS A 367 2.38 7.81 -10.62
N GLY A 368 1.19 8.34 -10.33
CA GLY A 368 0.72 9.66 -10.73
C GLY A 368 0.11 9.71 -12.12
N VAL A 369 0.20 8.64 -12.94
CA VAL A 369 -0.53 8.58 -14.21
C VAL A 369 -1.93 8.04 -13.95
N LEU A 370 -2.93 8.91 -14.14
CA LEU A 370 -4.32 8.57 -13.92
C LEU A 370 -4.85 7.71 -15.06
N GLY A 371 -5.78 6.84 -14.74
CA GLY A 371 -6.51 6.01 -15.67
C GLY A 371 -7.93 5.77 -15.19
N PHE A 372 -8.77 5.23 -16.05
CA PHE A 372 -10.11 4.78 -15.73
C PHE A 372 -10.30 3.38 -16.29
N SER A 373 -10.82 2.46 -15.48
CA SER A 373 -11.05 1.08 -15.88
C SER A 373 -12.53 0.75 -15.80
N VAL A 374 -13.03 -0.02 -16.76
CA VAL A 374 -14.28 -0.79 -16.64
C VAL A 374 -13.92 -2.27 -16.70
N TYR A 375 -14.38 -3.07 -15.74
CA TYR A 375 -14.03 -4.48 -15.65
C TYR A 375 -15.23 -5.37 -15.40
N VAL A 376 -15.17 -6.58 -15.94
CA VAL A 376 -16.19 -7.62 -15.80
C VAL A 376 -15.53 -8.97 -15.60
N VAL A 377 -16.02 -9.74 -14.64
CA VAL A 377 -15.69 -11.16 -14.44
C VAL A 377 -16.93 -11.99 -14.73
N SER A 378 -16.83 -12.92 -15.68
CA SER A 378 -17.96 -13.67 -16.22
C SER A 378 -17.70 -15.17 -16.20
N ALA A 379 -18.68 -15.95 -15.72
CA ALA A 379 -18.70 -17.41 -15.85
C ALA A 379 -19.40 -17.89 -17.13
N VAL A 380 -20.02 -16.98 -17.88
CA VAL A 380 -21.00 -17.30 -18.94
C VAL A 380 -20.63 -16.75 -20.31
N GLN A 381 -19.77 -15.73 -20.36
CA GLN A 381 -19.34 -15.07 -21.58
C GLN A 381 -17.82 -14.91 -21.61
N ARG A 382 -17.27 -14.78 -22.82
CA ARG A 382 -15.83 -14.58 -23.07
C ARG A 382 -15.50 -13.11 -23.32
N PRO A 383 -14.24 -12.67 -23.15
CA PRO A 383 -13.83 -11.28 -23.26
C PRO A 383 -14.30 -10.54 -24.54
N PRO A 384 -14.31 -11.14 -25.75
CA PRO A 384 -14.78 -10.42 -26.95
C PRO A 384 -16.25 -9.98 -26.86
N VAL A 385 -17.12 -10.81 -26.31
CA VAL A 385 -18.54 -10.46 -26.11
C VAL A 385 -18.66 -9.41 -25.01
N LEU A 386 -17.92 -9.57 -23.91
CA LEU A 386 -17.92 -8.61 -22.82
C LEU A 386 -17.45 -7.22 -23.27
N LEU A 387 -16.42 -7.14 -24.13
CA LEU A 387 -15.95 -5.89 -24.70
C LEU A 387 -17.07 -5.17 -25.46
N GLN A 388 -17.79 -5.88 -26.35
CA GLN A 388 -18.91 -5.31 -27.08
C GLN A 388 -20.00 -4.77 -26.16
N ARG A 389 -20.29 -5.47 -25.05
CA ARG A 389 -21.29 -5.04 -24.06
C ARG A 389 -20.82 -3.81 -23.28
N ILE A 390 -19.53 -3.75 -22.91
CA ILE A 390 -18.94 -2.58 -22.27
C ILE A 390 -18.98 -1.38 -23.22
N GLU A 391 -18.60 -1.55 -24.49
CA GLU A 391 -18.63 -0.47 -25.49
C GLU A 391 -20.07 0.04 -25.75
N ALA A 392 -21.04 -0.87 -25.84
CA ALA A 392 -22.44 -0.52 -25.98
C ALA A 392 -22.95 0.26 -24.77
N PHE A 393 -22.62 -0.19 -23.55
CA PHE A 393 -22.94 0.53 -22.32
C PHE A 393 -22.33 1.93 -22.31
N LEU A 394 -21.02 2.06 -22.60
CA LEU A 394 -20.32 3.34 -22.61
C LEU A 394 -20.93 4.32 -23.63
N GLY A 395 -21.30 3.83 -24.82
CA GLY A 395 -22.00 4.63 -25.82
C GLY A 395 -23.36 5.15 -25.33
N GLY A 396 -24.14 4.29 -24.67
CA GLY A 396 -25.42 4.67 -24.05
C GLY A 396 -25.26 5.60 -22.86
N PHE A 397 -24.23 5.40 -22.04
CA PHE A 397 -23.97 6.18 -20.83
C PHE A 397 -23.61 7.64 -21.15
N VAL A 398 -22.88 7.89 -22.25
CA VAL A 398 -22.64 9.27 -22.72
C VAL A 398 -23.95 9.99 -23.07
N ALA A 399 -24.90 9.29 -23.70
CA ALA A 399 -26.22 9.85 -24.00
C ALA A 399 -27.02 10.08 -22.71
N HIS A 400 -26.95 9.15 -21.76
CA HIS A 400 -27.57 9.28 -20.45
C HIS A 400 -27.08 10.53 -19.71
N LEU A 401 -25.76 10.72 -19.59
CA LEU A 401 -25.17 11.90 -18.94
C LEU A 401 -25.60 13.22 -19.60
N ARG A 402 -25.77 13.25 -20.92
CA ARG A 402 -26.27 14.44 -21.63
C ARG A 402 -27.75 14.71 -21.40
N SER A 403 -28.51 13.68 -21.02
CA SER A 403 -29.94 13.78 -20.72
C SER A 403 -30.25 14.05 -19.25
N CYS A 404 -29.27 13.86 -18.35
CA CYS A 404 -29.43 14.17 -16.93
C CYS A 404 -29.76 15.65 -16.74
N SER A 405 -30.74 15.93 -15.89
CA SER A 405 -31.00 17.27 -15.39
C SER A 405 -29.83 17.79 -14.56
N ALA A 406 -29.82 19.10 -14.31
CA ALA A 406 -28.87 19.70 -13.36
C ALA A 406 -29.17 19.34 -11.90
N GLU A 407 -30.44 19.03 -11.61
CA GLU A 407 -30.90 18.34 -10.39
C GLU A 407 -30.62 16.84 -10.51
#